data_AF-A0A4R6KRF7-F1
#
_entry.id   AF-A0A4R6KRF7-F1
#
_cell.length_a   1.000
_cell.length_b   1.000
_cell.length_c   1.000
_cell.angle_alpha   90.00
_cell.angle_beta   90.00
_cell.angle_gamma   90.00
#
_symmetry.space_group_name_H-M   'P 1'
#
loop_
_entity.id
_entity.type
_entity.pdbx_description
1 polymer ?
#
loop_
_entity_poly.entity_id
_entity_poly.type
_entity_poly.pdbx_seq_one_letter_code
_entity_poly.pdbx_strand_id
1 'polypeptide(L)'
;MSIGPSLSTTTYGVLGLLAVRPYSTYELAKAMGLSVGRVWPRTQSKLFEEPKKLVQHGYATAREERVGRRPRTVYTITSSGRQALASWLAEPGDGPVVEFEGLVKLIFAEHGTRADALATIARARAWAVQMNADSITAGEKFAERGGRFEERRATTLLMGAFLTDFYALVAQWADWASAEVSSWPDDIASHRVGPELTRAVLARARWSEQS
;
A
#
# COMPACT_ATOMS: atom_id res chain seq x y z
N MET A 1 -18.84 7.08 -26.03
CA MET A 1 -17.97 5.92 -26.29
C MET A 1 -18.15 4.95 -25.14
N SER A 2 -18.53 3.70 -25.43
CA SER A 2 -18.90 2.72 -24.39
C SER A 2 -17.67 2.28 -23.61
N ILE A 3 -17.53 2.72 -22.36
CA ILE A 3 -16.54 2.21 -21.42
C ILE A 3 -17.03 0.80 -21.03
N GLY A 4 -16.42 -0.23 -21.64
CA GLY A 4 -16.59 -1.61 -21.14
C GLY A 4 -16.20 -1.68 -19.65
N PRO A 5 -16.66 -2.69 -18.90
CA PRO A 5 -16.49 -2.70 -17.45
C PRO A 5 -15.02 -2.42 -17.08
N SER A 6 -14.81 -1.32 -16.36
CA SER A 6 -13.48 -0.85 -15.98
C SER A 6 -12.79 -1.94 -15.18
N LEU A 7 -11.62 -2.38 -15.64
CA LEU A 7 -10.82 -3.33 -14.90
C LEU A 7 -10.40 -2.75 -13.54
N SER A 8 -10.21 -3.61 -12.53
CA SER A 8 -9.77 -3.14 -11.21
C SER A 8 -8.31 -2.67 -11.25
N THR A 9 -7.91 -1.82 -10.31
CA THR A 9 -6.49 -1.43 -10.11
C THR A 9 -5.58 -2.64 -9.94
N THR A 10 -6.08 -3.73 -9.35
CA THR A 10 -5.33 -5.00 -9.24
C THR A 10 -5.06 -5.60 -10.62
N THR A 11 -6.06 -5.61 -11.49
CA THR A 11 -5.95 -6.13 -12.85
C THR A 11 -4.99 -5.29 -13.69
N TYR A 12 -5.03 -3.95 -13.54
CA TYR A 12 -4.06 -3.06 -14.16
C TYR A 12 -2.64 -3.23 -13.61
N GLY A 13 -2.48 -3.48 -12.31
CA GLY A 13 -1.19 -3.85 -11.73
C GLY A 13 -0.59 -5.09 -12.39
N VAL A 14 -1.40 -6.13 -12.62
CA VAL A 14 -1.00 -7.34 -13.35
C VAL A 14 -0.66 -7.04 -14.82
N LEU A 15 -1.44 -6.19 -15.48
CA LEU A 15 -1.18 -5.75 -16.86
C LEU A 15 0.15 -4.97 -16.96
N GLY A 16 0.44 -4.10 -16.00
CA GLY A 16 1.70 -3.36 -15.89
C GLY A 16 2.91 -4.29 -15.74
N LEU A 17 2.78 -5.39 -15.00
CA LEU A 17 3.82 -6.42 -14.96
C LEU A 17 4.02 -7.09 -16.32
N LEU A 18 2.93 -7.47 -17.00
CA LEU A 18 3.01 -8.08 -18.33
C LEU A 18 3.61 -7.13 -19.39
N ALA A 19 3.54 -5.82 -19.19
CA ALA A 19 4.20 -4.84 -20.04
C ALA A 19 5.73 -4.92 -19.99
N VAL A 20 6.29 -5.34 -18.85
CA VAL A 20 7.73 -5.54 -18.66
C VAL A 20 8.21 -6.78 -19.41
N ARG A 21 7.53 -7.91 -19.20
CA ARG A 21 7.84 -9.19 -19.85
C ARG A 21 6.68 -10.18 -19.70
N PRO A 22 6.68 -11.28 -20.47
CA PRO A 22 5.80 -12.41 -20.19
C PRO A 22 6.06 -13.01 -18.81
N TYR A 23 5.00 -13.45 -18.13
CA TYR A 23 5.06 -14.08 -16.82
C TYR A 23 4.14 -15.28 -16.76
N SER A 24 4.52 -16.30 -15.98
CA SER A 24 3.56 -17.33 -15.57
C SER A 24 2.65 -16.85 -14.45
N THR A 25 1.50 -17.51 -14.24
CA THR A 25 0.55 -17.17 -13.16
C THR A 25 1.24 -17.02 -11.79
N TYR A 26 2.13 -17.96 -11.45
CA TYR A 26 2.86 -17.95 -10.18
C TYR A 26 3.86 -16.79 -10.11
N GLU A 27 4.59 -16.54 -11.20
CA GLU A 27 5.53 -15.43 -11.24
C GLU A 27 4.82 -14.08 -11.16
N LEU A 28 3.60 -13.94 -11.73
CA LEU A 28 2.77 -12.74 -11.59
C LEU A 28 2.40 -12.46 -10.14
N ALA A 29 1.90 -13.46 -9.41
CA ALA A 29 1.56 -13.27 -8.00
C ALA A 29 2.79 -12.88 -7.16
N LYS A 30 3.93 -13.51 -7.43
CA LYS A 30 5.21 -13.15 -6.78
C LYS A 30 5.64 -11.73 -7.13
N ALA A 31 5.58 -11.34 -8.41
CA ALA A 31 5.98 -10.03 -8.89
C ALA A 31 5.06 -8.91 -8.37
N MET A 32 3.74 -9.15 -8.25
CA MET A 32 2.79 -8.24 -7.62
C MET A 32 3.16 -7.99 -6.17
N GLY A 33 3.42 -9.05 -5.39
CA GLY A 33 3.82 -8.94 -3.99
C GLY A 33 5.10 -8.11 -3.80
N LEU A 34 6.09 -8.29 -4.69
CA LEU A 34 7.37 -7.59 -4.62
C LEU A 34 7.32 -6.14 -5.13
N SER A 35 6.47 -5.85 -6.11
CA SER A 35 6.49 -4.55 -6.81
C SER A 35 5.50 -3.55 -6.22
N VAL A 36 4.26 -3.98 -5.97
CA VAL A 36 3.15 -3.09 -5.56
C VAL A 36 2.47 -3.57 -4.28
N GLY A 37 2.79 -4.76 -3.78
CA GLY A 37 2.10 -5.39 -2.66
C GLY A 37 2.13 -4.60 -1.35
N ARG A 38 3.12 -3.72 -1.17
CA ARG A 38 3.21 -2.83 0.01
C ARG A 38 2.13 -1.73 0.02
N VAL A 39 1.71 -1.25 -1.15
CA VAL A 39 0.70 -0.19 -1.30
C VAL A 39 -0.65 -0.72 -1.76
N TRP A 40 -0.67 -1.91 -2.38
CA TRP A 40 -1.88 -2.55 -2.90
C TRP A 40 -1.91 -4.05 -2.58
N PRO A 41 -2.07 -4.42 -1.30
CA PRO A 41 -2.04 -5.82 -0.87
C PRO A 41 -3.25 -6.59 -1.40
N ARG A 42 -2.98 -7.78 -1.95
CA ARG A 42 -4.00 -8.69 -2.48
C ARG A 42 -3.65 -10.15 -2.17
N THR A 43 -4.67 -10.96 -1.91
CA THR A 43 -4.48 -12.40 -1.68
C THR A 43 -3.99 -13.09 -2.96
N GLN A 44 -3.20 -14.15 -2.80
CA GLN A 44 -2.72 -14.92 -3.96
C GLN A 44 -3.87 -15.49 -4.79
N SER A 45 -4.96 -15.92 -4.14
CA SER A 45 -6.16 -16.40 -4.84
C SER A 45 -6.71 -15.37 -5.81
N LYS A 46 -6.90 -14.11 -5.38
CA LYS A 46 -7.35 -13.03 -6.26
C LYS A 46 -6.35 -12.77 -7.39
N LEU A 47 -5.04 -12.75 -7.09
CA LEU A 47 -4.00 -12.51 -8.09
C LEU A 47 -3.94 -13.60 -9.18
N PHE A 48 -4.33 -14.84 -8.87
CA PHE A 48 -4.38 -15.93 -9.85
C PHE A 48 -5.56 -15.83 -10.82
N GLU A 49 -6.59 -15.04 -10.48
CA GLU A 49 -7.77 -14.83 -11.32
C GLU A 49 -7.57 -13.68 -12.32
N GLU A 50 -6.79 -12.66 -11.96
CA GLU A 50 -6.60 -11.44 -12.76
C GLU A 50 -6.06 -11.67 -14.19
N PRO A 51 -5.07 -12.57 -14.44
CA PRO A 51 -4.56 -12.79 -15.79
C PRO A 51 -5.62 -13.33 -16.75
N LYS A 52 -6.58 -14.11 -16.24
CA LYS A 52 -7.69 -14.64 -17.05
C LYS A 52 -8.64 -13.52 -17.49
N LYS A 53 -8.89 -12.53 -16.63
CA LYS A 53 -9.68 -11.33 -16.99
C LYS A 53 -8.99 -10.57 -18.11
N LEU A 54 -7.67 -10.38 -18.04
CA LEU A 54 -6.91 -9.73 -19.12
C LEU A 54 -7.05 -10.47 -20.46
N VAL A 55 -7.07 -11.80 -20.45
CA VAL A 55 -7.32 -12.60 -21.66
C VAL A 55 -8.74 -12.42 -22.17
N GLN A 56 -9.75 -12.45 -21.29
CA GLN A 56 -11.16 -12.23 -21.67
C GLN A 56 -11.39 -10.86 -22.34
N HIS A 57 -10.65 -9.83 -21.90
CA HIS A 57 -10.69 -8.49 -22.48
C HIS A 57 -9.77 -8.31 -23.70
N GLY A 58 -9.04 -9.35 -24.12
CA GLY A 58 -8.09 -9.28 -25.24
C GLY A 58 -6.83 -8.45 -24.95
N TYR A 59 -6.56 -8.12 -23.69
CA TYR A 59 -5.38 -7.35 -23.25
C TYR A 59 -4.15 -8.22 -22.99
N ALA A 60 -4.33 -9.54 -22.88
CA ALA A 60 -3.26 -10.52 -22.81
C ALA A 60 -3.61 -11.76 -23.63
N THR A 61 -2.59 -12.51 -24.05
CA THR A 61 -2.73 -13.88 -24.53
C THR A 61 -2.22 -14.85 -23.46
N ALA A 62 -2.72 -16.08 -23.49
CA ALA A 62 -2.24 -17.19 -22.66
C ALA A 62 -1.67 -18.28 -23.55
N ARG A 63 -0.50 -18.79 -23.19
CA ARG A 63 0.15 -19.93 -23.85
C ARG A 63 0.49 -20.98 -22.80
N GLU A 64 0.16 -22.23 -23.09
CA GLU A 64 0.66 -23.35 -22.31
C GLU A 64 2.11 -23.66 -22.67
N GLU A 65 2.96 -23.74 -21.64
CA GLU A 65 4.34 -24.16 -21.73
C GLU A 65 4.58 -25.34 -20.78
N ARG A 66 5.62 -26.12 -21.04
CA ARG A 66 6.06 -27.18 -20.12
C ARG A 66 7.46 -26.85 -19.62
N VAL A 67 7.62 -26.85 -18.30
CA VAL A 67 8.94 -26.84 -17.65
C VAL A 67 9.15 -28.23 -17.05
N GLY A 68 9.93 -29.06 -17.74
CA GLY A 68 9.99 -30.49 -17.47
C GLY A 68 8.63 -31.17 -17.68
N ARG A 69 8.10 -31.84 -16.66
CA ARG A 69 6.79 -32.53 -16.70
C ARG A 69 5.60 -31.67 -16.24
N ARG A 70 5.82 -30.46 -15.73
CA ARG A 70 4.76 -29.62 -15.18
C ARG A 70 4.27 -28.60 -16.23
N PRO A 71 2.96 -28.59 -16.57
CA PRO A 71 2.40 -27.53 -17.40
C PRO A 71 2.39 -26.21 -16.62
N ARG A 72 2.68 -25.11 -17.31
CA ARG A 72 2.52 -23.74 -16.80
C ARG A 72 1.88 -22.87 -17.87
N THR A 73 0.99 -21.97 -17.47
CA THR A 73 0.43 -20.95 -18.37
C THR A 73 1.27 -19.69 -18.29
N VAL A 74 1.78 -19.23 -19.44
CA VAL A 74 2.48 -17.96 -19.59
C VAL A 74 1.55 -16.95 -20.24
N TYR A 75 1.45 -15.78 -19.64
CA TYR A 75 0.67 -14.66 -20.15
C TYR A 75 1.58 -13.65 -20.81
N THR A 76 1.13 -13.05 -21.90
CA THR A 76 1.87 -12.01 -22.64
C THR A 76 0.91 -10.88 -22.98
N ILE A 77 1.33 -9.63 -22.76
CA ILE A 77 0.52 -8.46 -23.08
C ILE A 77 0.32 -8.33 -24.61
N THR A 78 -0.88 -7.94 -25.03
CA THR A 78 -1.19 -7.63 -26.44
C THR A 78 -0.96 -6.14 -26.74
N SER A 79 -1.04 -5.77 -28.03
CA SER A 79 -1.02 -4.36 -28.44
C SER A 79 -2.18 -3.55 -27.85
N SER A 80 -3.39 -4.12 -27.82
CA SER A 80 -4.55 -3.52 -27.13
C SER A 80 -4.34 -3.43 -25.63
N GLY A 81 -3.69 -4.42 -25.00
CA GLY A 81 -3.31 -4.36 -23.59
C GLY A 81 -2.34 -3.21 -23.28
N ARG A 82 -1.36 -2.94 -24.15
CA ARG A 82 -0.47 -1.78 -23.99
C ARG A 82 -1.23 -0.45 -24.11
N GLN A 83 -2.17 -0.34 -25.05
CA GLN A 83 -3.02 0.84 -25.20
C GLN A 83 -3.94 1.05 -23.98
N ALA A 84 -4.54 -0.03 -23.47
CA ALA A 84 -5.38 0.02 -22.27
C ALA A 84 -4.58 0.44 -21.03
N LEU A 85 -3.36 -0.07 -20.87
CA LEU A 85 -2.46 0.34 -19.79
C LEU A 85 -2.07 1.81 -19.92
N ALA A 86 -1.69 2.27 -21.11
CA ALA A 86 -1.35 3.67 -21.34
C ALA A 86 -2.53 4.62 -21.07
N SER A 87 -3.75 4.20 -21.45
CA SER A 87 -4.97 4.98 -21.18
C SER A 87 -5.23 5.10 -19.68
N TRP A 88 -5.13 3.99 -18.94
CA TRP A 88 -5.31 4.00 -17.49
C TRP A 88 -4.25 4.83 -16.75
N LEU A 89 -2.98 4.78 -17.19
CA LEU A 89 -1.92 5.61 -16.61
C LEU A 89 -2.07 7.10 -16.88
N ALA A 90 -2.87 7.49 -17.89
CA ALA A 90 -3.19 8.88 -18.19
C ALA A 90 -4.36 9.43 -17.34
N GLU A 91 -5.13 8.54 -16.71
CA GLU A 91 -6.17 8.93 -15.76
C GLU A 91 -5.53 9.33 -14.42
N PRO A 92 -5.97 10.43 -13.78
CA PRO A 92 -5.50 10.79 -12.44
C PRO A 92 -5.73 9.66 -11.44
N GLY A 93 -4.73 9.35 -10.63
CA GLY A 93 -4.87 8.39 -9.54
C GLY A 93 -5.68 8.97 -8.38
N ASP A 94 -6.44 8.12 -7.71
CA ASP A 94 -7.14 8.47 -6.47
C ASP A 94 -6.16 8.71 -5.30
N GLY A 95 -6.63 9.45 -4.28
CA GLY A 95 -5.90 9.63 -3.04
C GLY A 95 -5.73 8.34 -2.23
N PRO A 96 -4.78 8.30 -1.27
CA PRO A 96 -4.59 7.13 -0.42
C PRO A 96 -5.80 6.89 0.50
N VAL A 97 -6.15 5.62 0.68
CA VAL A 97 -7.20 5.19 1.61
C VAL A 97 -6.56 4.70 2.91
N VAL A 98 -7.09 5.15 4.05
CA VAL A 98 -6.60 4.77 5.38
C VAL A 98 -7.55 3.75 6.01
N GLU A 99 -7.11 2.49 6.08
CA GLU A 99 -7.79 1.43 6.83
C GLU A 99 -6.95 1.09 8.08
N PHE A 100 -7.27 1.74 9.20
CA PHE A 100 -6.45 1.65 10.42
C PHE A 100 -7.28 1.26 11.64
N GLU A 101 -7.33 -0.05 11.94
CA GLU A 101 -8.06 -0.62 13.08
C GLU A 101 -7.70 0.03 14.43
N GLY A 102 -6.43 0.38 14.63
CA GLY A 102 -5.98 1.05 15.86
C GLY A 102 -6.67 2.39 16.09
N LEU A 103 -6.86 3.20 15.04
CA LEU A 103 -7.62 4.45 15.14
C LEU A 103 -9.10 4.20 15.41
N VAL A 104 -9.68 3.18 14.79
CA VAL A 104 -11.08 2.80 15.05
C VAL A 104 -11.27 2.44 16.52
N LYS A 105 -10.35 1.68 17.12
CA LYS A 105 -10.39 1.37 18.56
C LYS A 105 -10.25 2.61 19.43
N LEU A 106 -9.38 3.55 19.07
CA LEU A 106 -9.17 4.78 19.83
C LEU A 106 -10.38 5.73 19.78
N ILE A 107 -11.15 5.72 18.68
CA ILE A 107 -12.39 6.50 18.56
C ILE A 107 -13.43 6.07 19.60
N PHE A 108 -13.42 4.79 20.01
CA PHE A 108 -14.35 4.21 20.97
C PHE A 108 -13.66 3.82 22.29
N ALA A 109 -12.55 4.47 22.63
CA ALA A 109 -11.73 4.12 23.79
C ALA A 109 -12.46 4.32 25.13
N GLU A 110 -13.49 5.16 25.17
CA GLU A 110 -14.36 5.38 26.35
C GLU A 110 -15.09 4.12 26.83
N HIS A 111 -15.17 3.09 25.98
CA HIS A 111 -15.73 1.78 26.32
C HIS A 111 -14.68 0.77 26.80
N GLY A 112 -13.41 1.17 26.90
CA GLY A 112 -12.30 0.36 27.42
C GLY A 112 -11.57 1.06 28.56
N THR A 113 -10.29 0.73 28.75
CA THR A 113 -9.43 1.38 29.74
C THR A 113 -8.36 2.25 29.10
N ARG A 114 -7.81 3.20 29.86
CA ARG A 114 -6.60 3.95 29.48
C ARG A 114 -5.45 3.02 29.10
N ALA A 115 -5.28 1.90 29.80
CA ALA A 115 -4.25 0.92 29.48
C ALA A 115 -4.46 0.28 28.10
N ASP A 116 -5.69 -0.02 27.70
CA ASP A 116 -6.01 -0.56 26.38
C ASP A 116 -5.73 0.44 25.25
N ALA A 117 -6.05 1.72 25.48
CA ALA A 117 -5.75 2.80 24.54
C ALA A 117 -4.23 2.96 24.36
N LEU A 118 -3.47 3.00 25.47
CA LEU A 118 -2.00 3.06 25.43
C LEU A 118 -1.38 1.84 24.73
N ALA A 119 -1.89 0.63 25.00
CA ALA A 119 -1.43 -0.58 24.34
C ALA A 119 -1.71 -0.53 22.82
N THR A 120 -2.86 0.00 22.41
CA THR A 120 -3.21 0.20 20.99
C THR A 120 -2.23 1.16 20.30
N ILE A 121 -1.91 2.29 20.93
CA ILE A 121 -0.94 3.27 20.43
C ILE A 121 0.47 2.67 20.35
N ALA A 122 0.90 1.96 21.40
CA ALA A 122 2.20 1.31 21.45
C ALA A 122 2.37 0.28 20.32
N ARG A 123 1.32 -0.49 20.00
CA ARG A 123 1.32 -1.42 18.86
C ARG A 123 1.48 -0.71 17.52
N ALA A 124 0.83 0.43 17.33
CA ALA A 124 0.99 1.23 16.11
C ALA A 124 2.43 1.74 15.96
N ARG A 125 3.03 2.24 17.05
CA ARG A 125 4.43 2.67 17.08
C ARG A 125 5.39 1.53 16.75
N ALA A 126 5.22 0.38 17.40
CA ALA A 126 6.06 -0.80 17.17
C ALA A 126 5.96 -1.28 15.71
N TRP A 127 4.75 -1.28 15.14
CA TRP A 127 4.53 -1.57 13.72
C TRP A 127 5.29 -0.59 12.81
N ALA A 128 5.21 0.72 13.07
CA ALA A 128 5.90 1.73 12.26
C ALA A 128 7.43 1.55 12.30
N VAL A 129 7.99 1.28 13.48
CA VAL A 129 9.44 1.00 13.65
C VAL A 129 9.84 -0.25 12.86
N GLN A 130 9.07 -1.34 12.96
CA GLN A 130 9.36 -2.57 12.24
C GLN A 130 9.32 -2.36 10.72
N MET A 131 8.30 -1.68 10.20
CA MET A 131 8.18 -1.41 8.76
C MET A 131 9.28 -0.50 8.24
N ASN A 132 9.73 0.47 9.05
CA ASN A 132 10.85 1.33 8.68
C ASN A 132 12.18 0.55 8.67
N ALA A 133 12.41 -0.35 9.63
CA ALA A 133 13.59 -1.22 9.64
C ALA A 133 13.67 -2.12 8.39
N ASP A 134 12.53 -2.68 7.97
CA ASP A 134 12.43 -3.46 6.72
C ASP A 134 12.69 -2.59 5.48
N SER A 135 12.33 -1.31 5.53
CA SER A 135 12.58 -0.34 4.46
C SER A 135 14.04 0.09 4.37
N ILE A 136 14.71 0.31 5.50
CA ILE A 136 16.16 0.55 5.57
C ILE A 136 16.90 -0.64 4.96
N THR A 137 16.60 -1.86 5.43
CA THR A 137 17.23 -3.09 4.93
C THR A 137 17.04 -3.27 3.42
N ALA A 138 15.85 -2.93 2.90
CA ALA A 138 15.57 -2.98 1.47
C ALA A 138 16.32 -1.88 0.70
N GLY A 139 16.38 -0.67 1.24
CA GLY A 139 17.07 0.49 0.66
C GLY A 139 18.58 0.30 0.57
N GLU A 140 19.23 -0.24 1.60
CA GLU A 140 20.67 -0.54 1.61
C GLU A 140 21.02 -1.56 0.52
N LYS A 141 20.28 -2.68 0.45
CA LYS A 141 20.44 -3.69 -0.61
C LYS A 141 20.22 -3.12 -2.00
N PHE A 142 19.35 -2.11 -2.12
CA PHE A 142 19.05 -1.44 -3.37
C PHE A 142 20.14 -0.44 -3.77
N ALA A 143 20.80 0.20 -2.80
CA ALA A 143 21.93 1.10 -3.02
C ALA A 143 23.20 0.36 -3.45
N GLU A 144 23.44 -0.84 -2.91
CA GLU A 144 24.61 -1.67 -3.23
C GLU A 144 24.53 -2.35 -4.61
N ARG A 145 23.32 -2.60 -5.13
CA ARG A 145 23.13 -3.28 -6.41
C ARG A 145 23.02 -2.28 -7.57
N GLY A 146 24.15 -2.01 -8.22
CA GLY A 146 24.14 -1.54 -9.60
C GLY A 146 23.65 -2.67 -10.54
N GLY A 147 22.42 -2.57 -11.07
CA GLY A 147 21.93 -3.41 -12.18
C GLY A 147 20.61 -4.18 -11.96
N ARG A 148 19.93 -4.43 -13.11
CA ARG A 148 18.56 -4.94 -13.35
C ARG A 148 17.42 -4.03 -12.85
N PHE A 149 16.67 -3.47 -13.82
CA PHE A 149 15.54 -2.53 -13.66
C PHE A 149 15.91 -1.08 -13.30
N GLU A 150 17.03 -0.57 -13.83
CA GLU A 150 17.41 0.84 -13.71
C GLU A 150 16.28 1.80 -14.16
N GLU A 151 15.56 1.44 -15.23
CA GLU A 151 14.39 2.17 -15.72
C GLU A 151 13.28 2.34 -14.67
N ARG A 152 13.18 1.43 -13.69
CA ARG A 152 12.18 1.49 -12.60
C ARG A 152 12.76 2.00 -11.28
N ARG A 153 14.03 2.41 -11.28
CA ARG A 153 14.70 2.90 -10.07
C ARG A 153 14.02 4.13 -9.52
N ALA A 154 13.75 5.12 -10.37
CA ALA A 154 13.11 6.36 -9.98
C ALA A 154 11.72 6.11 -9.35
N THR A 155 10.87 5.32 -10.02
CA THR A 155 9.52 5.01 -9.52
C THR A 155 9.54 4.20 -8.22
N THR A 156 10.50 3.28 -8.08
CA THR A 156 10.66 2.48 -6.84
C THR A 156 11.09 3.37 -5.67
N LEU A 157 11.98 4.33 -5.93
CA LEU A 157 12.44 5.28 -4.91
C LEU A 157 11.32 6.23 -4.47
N LEU A 158 10.46 6.70 -5.38
CA LEU A 158 9.29 7.52 -5.01
C LEU A 158 8.34 6.77 -4.06
N MET A 159 8.01 5.51 -4.37
CA MET A 159 7.21 4.67 -3.48
C MET A 159 7.92 4.44 -2.14
N GLY A 160 9.23 4.20 -2.17
CA GLY A 160 10.05 4.01 -0.98
C GLY A 160 10.01 5.23 -0.05
N ALA A 161 10.24 6.42 -0.59
CA ALA A 161 10.17 7.68 0.15
C ALA A 161 8.79 7.88 0.79
N PHE A 162 7.70 7.71 0.01
CA PHE A 162 6.35 7.80 0.54
C PHE A 162 6.10 6.84 1.72
N LEU A 163 6.52 5.58 1.62
CA LEU A 163 6.35 4.61 2.70
C LEU A 163 7.16 4.99 3.93
N THR A 164 8.40 5.44 3.76
CA THR A 164 9.25 5.95 4.86
C THR A 164 8.58 7.12 5.57
N ASP A 165 8.07 8.10 4.83
CA ASP A 165 7.38 9.26 5.38
C ASP A 165 6.08 8.84 6.09
N PHE A 166 5.34 7.89 5.53
CA PHE A 166 4.15 7.34 6.16
C PHE A 166 4.46 6.62 7.49
N TYR A 167 5.52 5.82 7.55
CA TYR A 167 5.93 5.18 8.80
C TYR A 167 6.40 6.20 9.84
N ALA A 168 7.13 7.23 9.41
CA ALA A 168 7.52 8.34 10.28
C ALA A 168 6.30 9.09 10.83
N LEU A 169 5.30 9.36 9.99
CA LEU A 169 4.03 9.96 10.38
C LEU A 169 3.34 9.13 11.47
N VAL A 170 3.21 7.82 11.28
CA VAL A 170 2.57 6.94 12.28
C VAL A 170 3.36 6.91 13.59
N ALA A 171 4.69 6.84 13.54
CA ALA A 171 5.54 6.86 14.73
C ALA A 171 5.42 8.17 15.51
N GLN A 172 5.52 9.32 14.83
CA GLN A 172 5.39 10.64 15.46
C GLN A 172 4.00 10.88 16.04
N TRP A 173 2.95 10.44 15.33
CA TRP A 173 1.59 10.47 15.86
C TRP A 173 1.46 9.61 17.12
N ALA A 174 2.03 8.40 17.12
CA ALA A 174 1.94 7.51 18.26
C ALA A 174 2.70 8.04 19.49
N ASP A 175 3.85 8.68 19.30
CA ASP A 175 4.61 9.33 20.39
C ASP A 175 3.78 10.45 21.04
N TRP A 176 3.19 11.32 20.22
CA TRP A 176 2.29 12.37 20.71
C TRP A 176 1.03 11.82 21.38
N ALA A 177 0.35 10.87 20.74
CA ALA A 177 -0.90 10.29 21.26
C ALA A 177 -0.66 9.56 22.59
N SER A 178 0.48 8.88 22.74
CA SER A 178 0.86 8.22 23.99
C SER A 178 1.03 9.23 25.12
N ALA A 179 1.72 10.36 24.86
CA ALA A 179 1.91 11.42 25.83
C ALA A 179 0.56 12.05 26.25
N GLU A 180 -0.33 12.28 25.29
CA GLU A 180 -1.68 12.80 25.53
C GLU A 180 -2.50 11.84 26.39
N VAL A 181 -2.65 10.59 25.95
CA VAL A 181 -3.49 9.58 26.64
C VAL A 181 -2.94 9.20 28.01
N SER A 182 -1.63 9.31 28.24
CA SER A 182 -1.04 9.06 29.56
C SER A 182 -1.60 10.01 30.64
N SER A 183 -2.01 11.21 30.25
CA SER A 183 -2.59 12.22 31.15
C SER A 183 -4.08 12.01 31.45
N TRP A 184 -4.75 11.12 30.72
CA TRP A 184 -6.19 10.87 30.88
C TRP A 184 -6.49 10.16 32.21
N PRO A 185 -7.70 10.29 32.77
CA PRO A 185 -8.18 9.42 33.84
C PRO A 185 -8.30 7.97 33.36
N ASP A 186 -8.35 7.02 34.31
CA ASP A 186 -8.57 5.60 33.97
C ASP A 186 -9.96 5.36 33.38
N ASP A 187 -10.98 6.06 33.90
CA ASP A 187 -12.30 6.17 33.26
C ASP A 187 -12.28 7.25 32.18
N ILE A 188 -11.99 6.83 30.94
CA ILE A 188 -11.92 7.73 29.78
C ILE A 188 -13.26 8.43 29.53
N ALA A 189 -14.41 7.81 29.81
CA ALA A 189 -15.73 8.41 29.59
C ALA A 189 -15.96 9.65 30.48
N SER A 190 -15.29 9.70 31.63
CA SER A 190 -15.30 10.88 32.52
C SER A 190 -14.40 12.02 32.03
N HIS A 191 -13.50 11.76 31.08
CA HIS A 191 -12.53 12.75 30.63
C HIS A 191 -13.25 13.95 29.98
N ARG A 192 -12.75 15.15 30.29
CA ARG A 192 -13.25 16.41 29.73
C ARG A 192 -12.05 17.14 29.13
N VAL A 193 -12.08 17.29 27.81
CA VAL A 193 -10.99 17.91 27.06
C VAL A 193 -11.20 19.43 27.06
N GLY A 194 -10.19 20.17 27.54
CA GLY A 194 -10.15 21.62 27.43
C GLY A 194 -9.82 22.08 26.00
N PRO A 195 -10.05 23.36 25.66
CA PRO A 195 -9.84 23.89 24.30
C PRO A 195 -8.38 23.85 23.82
N GLU A 196 -7.42 23.61 24.72
CA GLU A 196 -5.99 23.48 24.40
C GLU A 196 -5.71 22.33 23.44
N LEU A 197 -6.28 21.14 23.67
CA LEU A 197 -6.05 19.99 22.80
C LEU A 197 -6.63 20.23 21.41
N THR A 198 -7.83 20.81 21.33
CA THR A 198 -8.43 21.21 20.06
C THR A 198 -7.54 22.21 19.32
N ARG A 199 -7.00 23.22 20.01
CA ARG A 199 -6.05 24.18 19.41
C ARG A 199 -4.76 23.51 18.94
N ALA A 200 -4.20 22.59 19.71
CA ALA A 200 -3.01 21.84 19.32
C ALA A 200 -3.25 21.00 18.06
N VAL A 201 -4.38 20.31 17.97
CA VAL A 201 -4.76 19.54 16.77
C VAL A 201 -5.02 20.45 15.57
N LEU A 202 -5.68 21.60 15.76
CA LEU A 202 -5.89 22.58 14.68
C LEU A 202 -4.57 23.18 14.18
N ALA A 203 -3.63 23.49 15.08
CA ALA A 203 -2.31 23.99 14.69
C ALA A 203 -1.57 22.98 13.81
N ARG A 204 -1.69 21.67 14.10
CA ARG A 204 -1.15 20.61 13.25
C ARG A 204 -1.81 20.57 11.87
N ALA A 205 -3.11 20.84 11.76
CA ALA A 205 -3.85 20.79 10.50
C ALA A 205 -3.50 21.93 9.54
N ARG A 206 -3.09 23.09 10.06
CA ARG A 206 -2.79 24.30 9.26
C ARG A 206 -1.52 24.25 8.42
N TRP A 207 -0.82 23.11 8.37
CA TRP A 207 0.37 22.94 7.53
C TRP A 207 0.09 23.25 6.05
N SER A 208 -1.13 23.00 5.57
CA SER A 208 -1.55 23.26 4.19
C SER A 208 -2.00 24.70 3.92
N GLU A 209 -2.20 25.51 4.96
CA GLU A 209 -2.61 26.93 4.84
C GLU A 209 -1.40 27.87 4.73
N GLN A 210 -0.18 27.36 4.94
CA GLN A 210 1.06 28.15 4.96
C GLN A 210 1.76 28.19 3.59
N SER A 211 1.03 27.88 2.50
CA SER A 211 1.53 27.83 1.12
C SER A 211 1.09 29.03 0.29
#